data_AF-A0A316YQV9-F1
#
_entry.id   AF-A0A316YQV9-F1
#
_cell.length_a   1.000
_cell.length_b   1.000
_cell.length_c   1.000
_cell.angle_alpha   90.00
_cell.angle_beta   90.00
_cell.angle_gamma   90.00
#
_symmetry.space_group_name_H-M   'P 1'
#
loop_
_entity.id
_entity.type
_entity.pdbx_description
1 polymer ?
#
loop_
_entity_poly.entity_id
_entity_poly.type
_entity_poly.pdbx_seq_one_letter_code
_entity_poly.pdbx_strand_id
1 'polypeptide(L)'
;MSLVTLLGQPQGSDDVSRFITSLSSDGDGDVELAVKEYPPVTYASSQEHGISLQFEQGRCQAIDLYNEGAAKGWKCFPKLPWTLTTSVSDKEQMLVIEAHTTGTDFVSILGEPSRKGGGEPLQGGGASGLGPGAWMEWQKVALAPPATVKVDLMVELKGPDARGAQRWDKEKGGKATWGVITLSLAS
;
A
#
# COMPACT_ATOMS: atom_id res chain seq x y z
N MET A 1 2.61 -16.38 5.45
CA MET A 1 3.73 -15.43 5.66
C MET A 1 3.17 -14.01 5.63
N SER A 2 3.59 -13.14 6.54
CA SER A 2 3.05 -11.77 6.64
C SER A 2 3.81 -10.82 5.73
N LEU A 3 3.13 -9.87 5.08
CA LEU A 3 3.78 -8.81 4.28
C LEU A 3 4.84 -8.04 5.08
N VAL A 4 4.56 -7.82 6.36
CA VAL A 4 5.42 -7.07 7.29
C VAL A 4 6.78 -7.72 7.47
N THR A 5 6.87 -9.06 7.37
CA THR A 5 8.14 -9.76 7.58
C THR A 5 9.12 -9.57 6.43
N LEU A 6 8.68 -8.99 5.30
CA LEU A 6 9.56 -8.63 4.19
C LEU A 6 10.34 -7.35 4.45
N LEU A 7 9.79 -6.43 5.25
CA LEU A 7 10.47 -5.18 5.58
C LEU A 7 11.77 -5.46 6.32
N GLY A 8 12.85 -4.80 5.89
CA GLY A 8 14.20 -5.00 6.38
C GLY A 8 14.94 -6.21 5.80
N GLN A 9 14.26 -7.10 5.07
CA GLN A 9 14.88 -8.29 4.49
C GLN A 9 15.76 -7.94 3.29
N PRO A 10 16.87 -8.67 3.07
CA PRO A 10 17.63 -8.60 1.83
C PRO A 10 16.81 -9.03 0.62
N GLN A 11 17.07 -8.43 -0.55
CA GLN A 11 16.38 -8.79 -1.81
C GLN A 11 16.48 -10.28 -2.15
N GLY A 12 17.63 -10.90 -1.91
CA GLY A 12 17.86 -12.33 -2.17
C GLY A 12 17.54 -13.27 -0.98
N SER A 13 16.81 -12.80 0.03
CA SER A 13 16.49 -13.64 1.20
C SER A 13 15.46 -14.72 0.87
N ASP A 14 15.54 -15.86 1.58
CA ASP A 14 14.55 -16.92 1.49
C ASP A 14 13.14 -16.42 1.81
N ASP A 15 13.02 -15.42 2.68
CA ASP A 15 11.73 -14.85 3.07
C ASP A 15 11.07 -14.10 1.91
N VAL A 16 11.85 -13.30 1.18
CA VAL A 16 11.38 -12.60 -0.03
C VAL A 16 11.04 -13.60 -1.12
N SER A 17 11.92 -14.57 -1.39
CA SER A 17 11.67 -15.62 -2.39
C SER A 17 10.42 -16.44 -2.08
N ARG A 18 10.27 -16.93 -0.84
CA ARG A 18 9.07 -17.68 -0.40
C ARG A 18 7.79 -16.86 -0.56
N PHE A 19 7.84 -15.58 -0.23
CA PHE A 19 6.69 -14.71 -0.42
C PHE A 19 6.35 -14.54 -1.90
N ILE A 20 7.34 -14.26 -2.76
CA ILE A 20 7.14 -14.10 -4.21
C ILE A 20 6.52 -15.35 -4.83
N THR A 21 7.09 -16.54 -4.57
CA THR A 21 6.53 -17.82 -5.04
C THR A 21 5.10 -18.01 -4.58
N SER A 22 4.78 -17.57 -3.35
CA SER A 22 3.44 -17.71 -2.80
C SER A 22 2.38 -16.80 -3.45
N LEU A 23 2.76 -15.87 -4.34
CA LEU A 23 1.82 -15.04 -5.10
C LEU A 23 1.20 -15.79 -6.29
N SER A 24 1.82 -16.87 -6.77
CA SER A 24 1.27 -17.74 -7.81
C SER A 24 0.04 -18.47 -7.30
N SER A 25 -1.08 -18.37 -8.03
CA SER A 25 -2.35 -19.03 -7.70
C SER A 25 -2.25 -20.57 -7.67
N ASP A 26 -1.34 -21.15 -8.46
CA ASP A 26 -1.21 -22.60 -8.65
C ASP A 26 0.00 -23.21 -7.95
N GLY A 27 0.81 -22.41 -7.23
CA GLY A 27 2.01 -22.89 -6.53
C GLY A 27 3.15 -23.42 -7.42
N ASP A 28 2.96 -23.46 -8.74
CA ASP A 28 3.86 -24.09 -9.72
C ASP A 28 4.38 -23.11 -10.80
N GLY A 29 4.08 -21.81 -10.65
CA GLY A 29 4.55 -20.76 -11.56
C GLY A 29 5.65 -19.91 -10.94
N ASP A 30 6.76 -19.70 -11.66
CA ASP A 30 7.77 -18.71 -11.30
C ASP A 30 7.17 -17.30 -11.45
N VAL A 31 7.04 -16.59 -10.32
CA VAL A 31 6.66 -15.18 -10.34
C VAL A 31 7.89 -14.36 -10.67
N GLU A 32 7.96 -13.89 -11.92
CA GLU A 32 9.01 -13.00 -12.34
C GLU A 32 8.73 -11.56 -11.84
N LEU A 33 9.69 -10.99 -11.12
CA LEU A 33 9.68 -9.57 -10.76
C LEU A 33 10.50 -8.78 -11.77
N ALA A 34 9.89 -7.78 -12.39
CA ALA A 34 10.60 -6.78 -13.16
C ALA A 34 11.44 -5.90 -12.22
N VAL A 35 12.76 -5.89 -12.42
CA VAL A 35 13.71 -5.09 -11.63
C VAL A 35 14.03 -3.77 -12.34
N LYS A 36 13.97 -2.66 -11.60
CA LYS A 36 14.40 -1.33 -12.06
C LYS A 36 15.30 -0.68 -11.02
N GLU A 37 16.44 -0.15 -11.45
CA GLU A 37 17.44 0.45 -10.57
C GLU A 37 17.50 1.97 -10.75
N TYR A 38 17.45 2.68 -9.63
CA TYR A 38 17.61 4.12 -9.51
C TYR A 38 18.48 4.41 -8.28
N PRO A 39 19.82 4.34 -8.40
CA PRO A 39 20.72 4.41 -7.25
C PRO A 39 20.38 5.57 -6.29
N PRO A 40 20.25 5.31 -4.97
CA PRO A 40 20.58 4.08 -4.24
C PRO A 40 19.44 3.05 -4.11
N VAL A 41 18.37 3.20 -4.87
CA VAL A 41 17.12 2.44 -4.74
C VAL A 41 16.95 1.43 -5.88
N THR A 42 16.44 0.24 -5.55
CA THR A 42 16.05 -0.79 -6.52
C THR A 42 14.59 -1.16 -6.30
N TYR A 43 13.81 -1.24 -7.36
CA TYR A 43 12.43 -1.73 -7.33
C TYR A 43 12.36 -3.12 -7.95
N ALA A 44 11.70 -4.06 -7.27
CA ALA A 44 11.33 -5.35 -7.83
C ALA A 44 9.80 -5.46 -7.82
N SER A 45 9.17 -5.54 -8.98
CA SER A 45 7.73 -5.36 -9.12
C SER A 45 7.07 -6.40 -10.01
N SER A 46 5.83 -6.76 -9.71
CA SER A 46 4.98 -7.57 -10.58
C SER A 46 3.64 -6.90 -10.76
N GLN A 47 3.41 -6.34 -11.94
CA GLN A 47 2.13 -5.71 -12.27
C GLN A 47 0.99 -6.73 -12.27
N GLU A 48 1.27 -7.95 -12.72
CA GLU A 48 0.31 -9.06 -12.75
C GLU A 48 -0.14 -9.51 -11.35
N HIS A 49 0.69 -9.29 -10.32
CA HIS A 49 0.38 -9.62 -8.93
C HIS A 49 0.15 -8.38 -8.06
N GLY A 50 0.05 -7.18 -8.66
CA GLY A 50 -0.28 -5.96 -7.94
C GLY A 50 0.68 -5.62 -6.80
N ILE A 51 1.98 -5.85 -6.96
CA ILE A 51 2.98 -5.61 -5.89
C ILE A 51 4.27 -4.97 -6.40
N SER A 52 4.82 -4.04 -5.62
CA SER A 52 6.16 -3.48 -5.79
C SER A 52 6.94 -3.56 -4.48
N LEU A 53 8.19 -4.00 -4.53
CA LEU A 53 9.12 -4.00 -3.41
C LEU A 53 10.21 -2.96 -3.68
N GLN A 54 10.38 -2.00 -2.77
CA GLN A 54 11.46 -1.03 -2.81
C GLN A 54 12.60 -1.48 -1.90
N PHE A 55 13.80 -1.57 -2.45
CA PHE A 55 15.03 -1.87 -1.74
C PHE A 55 15.93 -0.65 -1.71
N GLU A 56 16.49 -0.34 -0.55
CA GLU A 56 17.54 0.66 -0.37
C GLU A 56 18.66 0.02 0.44
N GLN A 57 19.91 0.23 0.02
CA GLN A 57 21.07 -0.43 0.63
C GLN A 57 20.91 -1.96 0.71
N GLY A 58 20.24 -2.54 -0.29
CA GLY A 58 19.98 -3.97 -0.40
C GLY A 58 18.88 -4.53 0.52
N ARG A 59 18.19 -3.69 1.31
CA ARG A 59 17.12 -4.10 2.23
C ARG A 59 15.77 -3.53 1.81
N CYS A 60 14.71 -4.31 1.95
CA CYS A 60 13.35 -3.87 1.64
C CYS A 60 12.92 -2.76 2.60
N GLN A 61 12.70 -1.55 2.06
CA GLN A 61 12.28 -0.38 2.82
C GLN A 61 10.77 -0.15 2.73
N ALA A 62 10.18 -0.48 1.58
CA ALA A 62 8.77 -0.27 1.35
C ALA A 62 8.16 -1.36 0.45
N ILE A 63 6.85 -1.57 0.62
CA ILE A 63 6.03 -2.51 -0.13
C ILE A 63 4.79 -1.76 -0.58
N ASP A 64 4.57 -1.69 -1.88
CA ASP A 64 3.33 -1.16 -2.46
C ASP A 64 2.43 -2.31 -2.90
N LEU A 65 1.18 -2.27 -2.48
CA LEU A 65 0.10 -3.13 -2.93
C LEU A 65 -0.82 -2.32 -3.83
N TYR A 66 -1.21 -2.89 -4.96
CA TYR A 66 -2.08 -2.23 -5.93
C TYR A 66 -3.47 -2.87 -5.92
N ASN A 67 -4.47 -2.01 -6.05
CA ASN A 67 -5.84 -2.39 -6.35
C ASN A 67 -6.10 -2.32 -7.86
N GLU A 68 -7.12 -3.03 -8.33
CA GLU A 68 -7.51 -3.00 -9.74
C GLU A 68 -7.77 -1.57 -10.22
N GLY A 69 -7.19 -1.19 -11.37
CA GLY A 69 -7.39 0.12 -11.96
C GLY A 69 -6.71 1.28 -11.22
N ALA A 70 -5.86 1.01 -10.23
CA ALA A 70 -5.06 2.04 -9.57
C ALA A 70 -4.02 2.66 -10.51
N ALA A 71 -3.40 1.82 -11.36
CA ALA A 71 -2.43 2.23 -12.36
C ALA A 71 -2.54 1.35 -13.62
N LYS A 72 -2.22 1.91 -14.79
CA LYS A 72 -2.31 1.17 -16.06
C LYS A 72 -1.40 -0.06 -16.03
N GLY A 73 -1.97 -1.23 -16.31
CA GLY A 73 -1.26 -2.51 -16.35
C GLY A 73 -1.20 -3.24 -14.99
N TRP A 74 -1.50 -2.56 -13.88
CA TRP A 74 -1.46 -3.18 -12.56
C TRP A 74 -2.78 -3.90 -12.24
N LYS A 75 -2.65 -5.18 -11.87
CA LYS A 75 -3.76 -6.00 -11.35
C LYS A 75 -3.90 -5.80 -9.84
N CYS A 76 -5.01 -6.30 -9.31
CA CYS A 76 -5.25 -6.31 -7.87
C CYS A 76 -4.31 -7.29 -7.17
N PHE A 77 -3.81 -6.92 -6.00
CA PHE A 77 -3.01 -7.79 -5.15
C PHE A 77 -3.77 -9.10 -4.85
N PRO A 78 -3.24 -10.29 -5.20
CA PRO A 78 -4.01 -11.53 -5.23
C PRO A 78 -4.28 -12.14 -3.84
N LYS A 79 -3.68 -11.61 -2.77
CA LYS A 79 -3.85 -12.12 -1.40
C LYS A 79 -4.82 -11.30 -0.55
N LEU A 80 -5.82 -10.72 -1.18
CA LEU A 80 -6.96 -10.12 -0.48
C LEU A 80 -8.01 -11.21 -0.17
N PRO A 81 -8.74 -11.13 0.96
CA PRO A 81 -8.61 -10.10 2.00
C PRO A 81 -7.30 -10.21 2.79
N TRP A 82 -6.67 -9.07 3.06
CA TRP A 82 -5.49 -8.99 3.91
C TRP A 82 -5.86 -8.45 5.29
N THR A 83 -5.51 -9.19 6.35
CA THR A 83 -5.77 -8.76 7.72
C THR A 83 -4.58 -7.99 8.28
N LEU A 84 -4.81 -6.74 8.64
CA LEU A 84 -3.89 -5.89 9.39
C LEU A 84 -4.35 -5.85 10.85
N THR A 85 -3.60 -6.51 11.73
CA THR A 85 -3.80 -6.39 13.18
C THR A 85 -2.86 -5.33 13.72
N THR A 86 -3.39 -4.33 14.42
CA THR A 86 -2.63 -3.20 14.96
C THR A 86 -3.11 -2.80 16.36
N SER A 87 -2.34 -1.98 17.08
CA SER A 87 -2.76 -1.38 18.35
C SER A 87 -3.00 0.12 18.18
N VAL A 88 -4.24 0.56 18.40
CA VAL A 88 -4.63 1.97 18.38
C VAL A 88 -5.12 2.34 19.78
N SER A 89 -4.49 3.33 20.41
CA SER A 89 -4.80 3.73 21.81
C SER A 89 -4.83 2.55 22.78
N ASP A 90 -3.80 1.71 22.74
CA ASP A 90 -3.63 0.50 23.56
C ASP A 90 -4.71 -0.57 23.41
N LYS A 91 -5.52 -0.49 22.34
CA LYS A 91 -6.50 -1.51 21.98
C LYS A 91 -6.12 -2.17 20.67
N GLU A 92 -6.12 -3.49 20.68
CA GLU A 92 -5.98 -4.27 19.45
C GLU A 92 -7.16 -3.98 18.51
N GLN A 93 -6.82 -3.64 17.27
CA GLN A 93 -7.73 -3.41 16.16
C GLN A 93 -7.39 -4.38 15.04
N MET A 94 -8.41 -4.85 14.34
CA MET A 94 -8.26 -5.70 13.17
C MET A 94 -8.93 -5.01 11.99
N LEU A 95 -8.13 -4.65 10.99
CA LEU A 95 -8.62 -4.14 9.72
C LEU A 95 -8.53 -5.24 8.67
N VAL A 96 -9.67 -5.68 8.17
CA VAL A 96 -9.74 -6.58 7.01
C VAL A 96 -9.78 -5.72 5.75
N ILE A 97 -8.70 -5.77 4.98
CA ILE A 97 -8.52 -4.99 3.76
C ILE A 97 -8.98 -5.85 2.59
N GLU A 98 -10.02 -5.39 1.92
CA GLU A 98 -10.61 -5.95 0.71
C GLU A 98 -10.44 -4.98 -0.45
N ALA A 99 -10.67 -5.44 -1.67
CA ALA A 99 -10.57 -4.59 -2.87
C ALA A 99 -11.53 -3.38 -2.82
N HIS A 100 -12.59 -3.43 -2.01
CA HIS A 100 -13.58 -2.38 -1.87
C HIS A 100 -13.50 -1.62 -0.54
N THR A 101 -12.45 -1.83 0.27
CA THR A 101 -12.22 -1.03 1.47
C THR A 101 -12.06 0.44 1.09
N THR A 102 -12.79 1.31 1.79
CA THR A 102 -12.87 2.75 1.51
C THR A 102 -12.02 3.57 2.46
N GLY A 103 -11.76 4.83 2.12
CA GLY A 103 -11.07 5.76 3.01
C GLY A 103 -11.74 5.87 4.39
N THR A 104 -13.08 5.83 4.45
CA THR A 104 -13.82 5.85 5.72
C THR A 104 -13.59 4.59 6.54
N ASP A 105 -13.45 3.43 5.91
CA ASP A 105 -13.19 2.18 6.61
C ASP A 105 -11.82 2.22 7.29
N PHE A 106 -10.79 2.71 6.59
CA PHE A 106 -9.46 2.93 7.19
C PHE A 106 -9.51 3.86 8.39
N VAL A 107 -10.13 5.04 8.26
CA VAL A 107 -10.23 6.02 9.36
C VAL A 107 -11.06 5.47 10.53
N SER A 108 -12.10 4.67 10.26
CA SER A 108 -12.95 4.12 11.32
C SER A 108 -12.22 3.13 12.23
N ILE A 109 -11.20 2.43 11.72
CA ILE A 109 -10.42 1.44 12.46
C ILE A 109 -9.09 2.03 12.97
N LEU A 110 -8.40 2.83 12.16
CA LEU A 110 -7.07 3.35 12.46
C LEU A 110 -7.09 4.72 13.15
N GLY A 111 -8.25 5.39 13.18
CA GLY A 111 -8.37 6.77 13.62
C GLY A 111 -7.87 7.78 12.58
N GLU A 112 -7.72 9.03 13.00
CA GLU A 112 -7.25 10.11 12.12
C GLU A 112 -5.80 9.85 11.63
N PRO A 113 -5.50 10.05 10.34
CA PRO A 113 -4.16 9.89 9.82
C PRO A 113 -3.23 11.00 10.35
N SER A 114 -1.96 10.65 10.55
CA SER A 114 -0.92 11.59 11.00
C SER A 114 -0.61 12.64 9.92
N ARG A 115 -0.65 12.22 8.65
CA ARG A 115 -0.46 13.08 7.48
C ARG A 115 -1.50 12.75 6.44
N LYS A 116 -1.91 13.76 5.68
CA LYS A 116 -2.80 13.58 4.53
C LYS A 116 -2.48 14.60 3.46
N GLY A 117 -2.75 14.23 2.22
CA GLY A 117 -2.48 15.12 1.10
C GLY A 117 -3.26 14.76 -0.14
N GLY A 118 -3.06 15.59 -1.16
CA GLY A 118 -3.78 15.59 -2.41
C GLY A 118 -3.48 16.91 -3.10
N GLY A 119 -3.38 16.89 -4.43
CA GLY A 119 -3.01 18.09 -5.19
C GLY A 119 -4.20 18.62 -5.97
N GLU A 120 -4.38 19.94 -5.98
CA GLU A 120 -5.22 20.59 -6.98
C GLU A 120 -4.60 20.36 -8.37
N PRO A 121 -5.42 20.34 -9.44
CA PRO A 121 -4.87 20.35 -10.79
C PRO A 121 -3.97 21.57 -10.97
N LEU A 122 -2.74 21.34 -11.45
CA LEU A 122 -1.85 22.43 -11.85
C LEU A 122 -2.53 23.28 -12.94
N GLN A 123 -2.27 24.60 -12.96
CA GLN A 123 -2.65 25.45 -14.09
C GLN A 123 -1.97 24.90 -15.36
N GLY A 124 -2.75 24.19 -16.18
CA GLY A 124 -2.27 23.41 -17.32
C GLY A 124 -2.87 21.99 -17.42
N GLY A 125 -3.40 21.47 -16.31
CA GLY A 125 -4.08 20.17 -16.24
C GLY A 125 -3.13 18.97 -16.36
N GLY A 126 -3.15 18.06 -15.39
CA GLY A 126 -2.67 16.68 -15.65
C GLY A 126 -3.61 15.96 -16.62
N ALA A 127 -3.28 14.74 -17.06
CA ALA A 127 -4.10 13.97 -18.01
C ALA A 127 -5.59 13.82 -17.61
N SER A 128 -5.93 13.96 -16.32
CA SER A 128 -7.30 13.95 -15.80
C SER A 128 -7.87 15.33 -15.42
N GLY A 129 -7.07 16.39 -15.40
CA GLY A 129 -7.51 17.73 -14.97
C GLY A 129 -7.92 17.85 -13.49
N LEU A 130 -7.73 16.82 -12.66
CA LEU A 130 -8.22 16.77 -11.26
C LEU A 130 -7.12 16.68 -10.18
N GLY A 131 -5.84 16.70 -10.58
CA GLY A 131 -4.69 16.52 -9.69
C GLY A 131 -4.57 15.10 -9.10
N PRO A 132 -3.53 14.82 -8.28
CA PRO A 132 -3.35 13.51 -7.66
C PRO A 132 -4.46 13.20 -6.66
N GLY A 133 -4.73 11.90 -6.44
CA GLY A 133 -5.73 11.43 -5.49
C GLY A 133 -5.42 11.83 -4.04
N ALA A 134 -6.44 11.77 -3.19
CA ALA A 134 -6.28 11.89 -1.75
C ALA A 134 -5.44 10.72 -1.23
N TRP A 135 -4.50 11.00 -0.35
CA TRP A 135 -3.73 10.00 0.36
C TRP A 135 -3.69 10.32 1.85
N MET A 136 -3.60 9.27 2.66
CA MET A 136 -3.59 9.32 4.12
C MET A 136 -2.44 8.45 4.62
N GLU A 137 -1.72 8.90 5.64
CA GLU A 137 -0.59 8.19 6.22
C GLU A 137 -0.75 8.12 7.75
N TRP A 138 -0.66 6.91 8.28
CA TRP A 138 -0.55 6.63 9.71
C TRP A 138 0.88 6.23 10.01
N GLN A 139 1.53 6.98 10.89
CA GLN A 139 2.92 6.72 11.24
C GLN A 139 3.04 5.78 12.44
N LYS A 140 4.11 4.99 12.47
CA LYS A 140 4.48 4.13 13.62
C LYS A 140 3.37 3.16 14.03
N VAL A 141 2.61 2.67 13.07
CA VAL A 141 1.57 1.65 13.24
C VAL A 141 2.24 0.39 13.77
N ALA A 142 1.93 0.02 15.01
CA ALA A 142 2.42 -1.21 15.62
C ALA A 142 1.63 -2.38 15.03
N LEU A 143 2.29 -3.26 14.30
CA LEU A 143 1.67 -4.46 13.76
C LEU A 143 1.80 -5.59 14.78
N ALA A 144 0.74 -6.37 14.92
CA ALA A 144 0.43 -7.20 16.09
C ALA A 144 1.52 -8.15 16.62
N PRO A 145 1.36 -8.67 17.84
CA PRO A 145 2.43 -9.28 18.61
C PRO A 145 3.18 -10.47 17.99
N PRO A 146 4.49 -10.58 18.30
CA PRO A 146 5.28 -9.58 19.01
C PRO A 146 5.50 -8.37 18.08
N ALA A 147 5.06 -7.17 18.52
CA ALA A 147 5.03 -5.95 17.73
C ALA A 147 6.43 -5.33 17.64
N THR A 148 7.38 -6.10 17.10
CA THR A 148 8.78 -5.71 16.97
C THR A 148 9.01 -4.75 15.81
N VAL A 149 8.07 -4.68 14.86
CA VAL A 149 8.18 -3.79 13.70
C VAL A 149 7.06 -2.76 13.72
N LYS A 150 7.44 -1.49 13.81
CA LYS A 150 6.56 -0.35 13.55
C LYS A 150 6.72 0.02 12.08
N VAL A 151 5.60 0.22 11.41
CA VAL A 151 5.58 0.65 10.01
C VAL A 151 4.87 1.98 9.88
N ASP A 152 5.20 2.72 8.83
CA ASP A 152 4.31 3.75 8.32
C ASP A 152 3.38 3.10 7.29
N LEU A 153 2.08 3.36 7.40
CA LEU A 153 1.05 2.87 6.50
C LEU A 153 0.48 4.05 5.74
N MET A 154 0.68 4.08 4.42
CA MET A 154 0.08 5.06 3.53
C MET A 154 -0.98 4.42 2.65
N VAL A 155 -2.10 5.10 2.46
CA VAL A 155 -3.22 4.68 1.62
C VAL A 155 -3.52 5.81 0.63
N GLU A 156 -3.36 5.53 -0.65
CA GLU A 156 -3.83 6.40 -1.72
C GLU A 156 -5.22 5.95 -2.19
N LEU A 157 -6.15 6.88 -2.33
CA LEU A 157 -7.51 6.61 -2.82
C LEU A 157 -7.59 6.79 -4.34
N LYS A 158 -8.34 5.90 -5.00
CA LYS A 158 -8.54 5.92 -6.47
C LYS A 158 -9.92 6.45 -6.85
N GLY A 159 -10.08 6.70 -8.15
CA GLY A 159 -11.33 7.17 -8.74
C GLY A 159 -11.48 8.70 -8.74
N PRO A 160 -12.56 9.19 -9.36
CA PRO A 160 -12.82 10.63 -9.47
C PRO A 160 -13.13 11.29 -8.12
N ASP A 161 -13.83 10.58 -7.23
CA ASP A 161 -14.24 11.12 -5.92
C ASP A 161 -13.06 11.31 -4.96
N ALA A 162 -11.94 10.63 -5.20
CA ALA A 162 -10.69 10.83 -4.48
C ALA A 162 -9.91 12.08 -4.93
N ARG A 163 -10.43 12.90 -5.86
CA ARG A 163 -9.69 14.00 -6.50
C ARG A 163 -10.45 15.33 -6.44
N GLY A 164 -9.75 16.42 -6.75
CA GLY A 164 -10.32 17.77 -6.77
C GLY A 164 -10.81 18.27 -5.41
N ALA A 165 -11.59 19.35 -5.42
CA ALA A 165 -12.01 20.05 -4.20
C ALA A 165 -12.80 19.18 -3.20
N GLN A 166 -13.44 18.10 -3.67
CA GLN A 166 -14.31 17.24 -2.86
C GLN A 166 -13.64 15.97 -2.33
N ARG A 167 -12.32 15.83 -2.52
CA ARG A 167 -11.56 14.63 -2.10
C ARG A 167 -11.59 14.34 -0.60
N TRP A 168 -11.97 15.32 0.23
CA TRP A 168 -12.11 15.18 1.68
C TRP A 168 -13.55 15.17 2.16
N ASP A 169 -14.51 15.21 1.23
CA ASP A 169 -15.92 15.02 1.55
C ASP A 169 -16.15 13.56 1.95
N LYS A 170 -16.81 13.36 3.10
CA LYS A 170 -17.04 12.04 3.69
C LYS A 170 -17.88 11.13 2.78
N GLU A 171 -18.85 11.69 2.07
CA GLU A 171 -19.77 10.95 1.20
C GLU A 171 -19.23 10.81 -0.23
N LYS A 172 -18.10 11.45 -0.54
CA LYS A 172 -17.38 11.30 -1.81
C LYS A 172 -16.01 10.67 -1.60
N GLY A 173 -14.98 11.46 -1.32
CA GLY A 173 -13.63 10.96 -1.09
C GLY A 173 -13.56 9.92 0.02
N GLY A 174 -14.37 10.05 1.08
CA GLY A 174 -14.47 9.04 2.13
C GLY A 174 -15.01 7.68 1.64
N LYS A 175 -15.81 7.64 0.57
CA LYS A 175 -16.33 6.42 -0.07
C LYS A 175 -15.45 5.91 -1.21
N ALA A 176 -14.42 6.66 -1.59
CA ALA A 176 -13.44 6.19 -2.57
C ALA A 176 -12.67 4.99 -2.01
N THR A 177 -12.45 4.00 -2.87
CA THR A 177 -11.67 2.81 -2.54
C THR A 177 -10.17 3.12 -2.64
N TRP A 178 -9.35 2.34 -1.95
CA TRP A 178 -7.90 2.46 -2.09
C TRP A 178 -7.44 2.07 -3.50
N GLY A 179 -6.43 2.77 -4.00
CA GLY A 179 -5.67 2.44 -5.20
C GLY A 179 -4.35 1.79 -4.86
N VAL A 180 -3.60 2.41 -3.94
CA VAL A 180 -2.29 1.91 -3.50
C VAL A 180 -2.25 1.90 -1.97
N ILE A 181 -1.72 0.83 -1.40
CA ILE A 181 -1.35 0.75 0.01
C ILE A 181 0.15 0.57 0.08
N THR A 182 0.84 1.45 0.80
CA THR A 182 2.27 1.37 1.03
C THR A 182 2.54 1.06 2.49
N LEU A 183 3.36 0.04 2.73
CA LEU A 183 3.98 -0.23 4.04
C LEU A 183 5.45 0.14 3.96
N SER A 184 5.95 0.95 4.87
CA SER A 184 7.38 1.25 4.95
C SER A 184 7.92 1.10 6.37
N LEU A 185 9.22 0.83 6.50
CA LEU A 185 9.89 0.90 7.79
C LEU A 185 9.71 2.31 8.37
N ALA A 186 9.21 2.38 9.61
CA ALA A 186 8.99 3.66 10.26
C ALA A 186 10.32 4.39 10.46
N SER A 187 10.30 5.70 10.19
CA SER A 187 11.44 6.61 10.40
C SER A 187 11.56 7.16 11.83
#